data_AF-A0AA39IBS2-F1
#
_entry.id   AF-A0AA39IBS2-F1
#
_cell.length_a   1.000
_cell.length_b   1.000
_cell.length_c   1.000
_cell.angle_alpha   90.00
_cell.angle_beta   90.00
_cell.angle_gamma   90.00
#
_symmetry.space_group_name_H-M   'P 1'
#
loop_
_entity.id
_entity.type
_entity.pdbx_description
1 polymer ?
#
loop_
_entity_poly.entity_id
_entity_poly.type
_entity_poly.pdbx_seq_one_letter_code
_entity_poly.pdbx_strand_id
1 'polypeptide(L)'
;MTLRASERIPYRIKGFQLTRDDYTSYVGRRKQLFRNNEVLWVALKHGGVLWQLAMEEAPEDFVTSGPSSRVTEVGGCYKTEDGDELWDEMLTDDQMEVICGVYKVERAEDAS
;
A
#
# COMPACT_ATOMS: atom_id res chain seq x y z
N MET A 1 -7.73 12.27 9.93
CA MET A 1 -7.73 11.13 8.98
C MET A 1 -7.59 9.86 9.79
N THR A 2 -8.56 8.94 9.72
CA THR A 2 -8.52 7.66 10.46
C THR A 2 -8.05 6.58 9.49
N LEU A 3 -6.84 6.03 9.68
CA LEU A 3 -6.32 4.91 8.89
C LEU A 3 -7.26 3.71 8.98
N ARG A 4 -7.60 3.09 7.84
CA ARG A 4 -8.40 1.86 7.82
C ARG A 4 -7.61 0.72 8.46
N ALA A 5 -8.30 -0.25 9.05
CA ALA A 5 -7.64 -1.38 9.71
C ALA A 5 -6.73 -2.18 8.76
N SER A 6 -7.06 -2.22 7.45
CA SER A 6 -6.25 -2.84 6.40
C SER A 6 -4.95 -2.10 6.11
N GLU A 7 -4.84 -0.82 6.46
CA GLU A 7 -3.68 0.05 6.20
C GLU A 7 -2.76 0.16 7.42
N ARG A 8 -3.11 -0.49 8.54
CA ARG A 8 -2.30 -0.46 9.76
C ARG A 8 -1.23 -1.53 9.74
N ILE A 9 0.01 -1.09 9.88
CA ILE A 9 1.17 -1.97 10.06
C ILE A 9 1.07 -2.66 11.43
N PRO A 10 1.09 -4.01 11.48
CA PRO A 10 1.04 -4.73 12.75
C PRO A 10 2.29 -4.50 13.59
N TYR A 11 2.08 -4.32 14.89
CA TYR A 11 3.14 -4.26 15.90
C TYR A 11 3.26 -5.60 16.62
N ARG A 12 4.50 -6.04 16.88
CA ARG A 12 4.83 -7.33 17.48
C ARG A 12 5.79 -7.12 18.66
N ILE A 13 5.63 -7.96 19.68
CA ILE A 13 6.51 -7.97 20.84
C ILE A 13 7.90 -8.49 20.49
N LYS A 14 8.89 -8.12 21.29
CA LYS A 14 10.25 -8.65 21.14
C LYS A 14 10.27 -10.17 21.26
N GLY A 15 11.07 -10.83 20.40
CA GLY A 15 11.16 -12.29 20.35
C GLY A 15 10.04 -12.97 19.55
N PHE A 16 9.15 -12.20 18.93
CA PHE A 16 8.09 -12.73 18.08
C PHE A 16 8.65 -13.62 16.96
N GLN A 17 8.08 -14.83 16.85
CA GLN A 17 8.39 -15.78 15.80
C GLN A 17 7.27 -15.75 14.75
N LEU A 18 7.64 -15.53 13.49
CA LEU A 18 6.68 -15.49 12.40
C LEU A 18 6.09 -16.89 12.18
N THR A 19 4.77 -17.00 12.18
CA THR A 19 4.05 -18.25 11.93
C THR A 19 3.40 -18.28 10.55
N ARG A 20 2.91 -19.46 10.13
CA ARG A 20 2.11 -19.59 8.92
C ARG A 20 0.80 -18.78 8.97
N ASP A 21 0.22 -18.66 10.16
CA ASP A 21 -1.03 -17.91 10.35
C ASP A 21 -0.80 -16.40 10.21
N ASP A 22 0.38 -15.91 10.60
CA ASP A 22 0.77 -14.51 10.35
C ASP A 22 0.91 -14.20 8.87
N TYR A 23 1.54 -15.11 8.12
CA TYR A 23 1.65 -14.98 6.68
C TYR A 23 0.26 -14.98 6.02
N THR A 24 -0.62 -15.90 6.42
CA THR A 24 -2.00 -15.98 5.93
C THR A 24 -2.77 -14.69 6.24
N SER A 25 -2.57 -14.14 7.44
CA SER A 25 -3.17 -12.87 7.87
C SER A 25 -2.64 -11.66 7.09
N TYR A 26 -1.36 -11.68 6.70
CA TYR A 26 -0.77 -10.68 5.80
C TYR A 26 -1.43 -10.77 4.41
N VAL A 27 -1.48 -11.95 3.80
CA VAL A 27 -2.09 -12.15 2.49
C VAL A 27 -3.55 -11.67 2.49
N GLY A 28 -4.31 -12.00 3.54
CA GLY A 28 -5.69 -11.51 3.71
C GLY A 28 -5.80 -9.99 3.79
N ARG A 29 -4.87 -9.32 4.50
CA ARG A 29 -4.84 -7.85 4.59
C ARG A 29 -4.47 -7.20 3.27
N ARG A 30 -3.46 -7.72 2.57
CA ARG A 30 -3.06 -7.25 1.24
C ARG A 30 -4.23 -7.36 0.25
N LYS A 31 -4.93 -8.50 0.23
CA LYS A 31 -6.15 -8.69 -0.57
C LYS A 31 -7.24 -7.69 -0.23
N GLN A 32 -7.46 -7.43 1.06
CA GLN A 32 -8.45 -6.44 1.50
C GLN A 32 -8.09 -5.03 1.05
N LEU A 33 -6.80 -4.68 1.09
CA LEU A 33 -6.30 -3.39 0.62
C LEU A 33 -6.50 -3.22 -0.90
N PHE A 34 -6.20 -4.25 -1.68
CA PHE A 34 -6.42 -4.25 -3.13
C PHE A 34 -7.89 -4.29 -3.58
N ARG A 35 -8.85 -4.49 -2.66
CA ARG A 35 -10.28 -4.21 -2.96
C ARG A 35 -10.53 -2.72 -3.22
N ASN A 36 -9.62 -1.84 -2.79
CA ASN A 36 -9.63 -0.47 -3.24
C ASN A 36 -8.95 -0.41 -4.61
N ASN A 37 -9.75 -0.20 -5.64
CA ASN A 37 -9.29 -0.12 -7.03
C ASN A 37 -8.19 0.93 -7.19
N GLU A 38 -8.28 2.09 -6.52
CA GLU A 38 -7.25 3.14 -6.61
C GLU A 38 -5.88 2.62 -6.12
N VAL A 39 -5.86 1.90 -5.00
CA VAL A 39 -4.62 1.32 -4.46
C VAL A 39 -4.04 0.26 -5.38
N LEU A 40 -4.90 -0.60 -5.94
CA LEU A 40 -4.50 -1.61 -6.90
C LEU A 40 -3.93 -0.97 -8.18
N TRP A 41 -4.57 0.08 -8.69
CA TRP A 41 -4.16 0.83 -9.86
C TRP A 41 -2.77 1.44 -9.71
N VAL A 42 -2.55 2.14 -8.61
CA VAL A 42 -1.28 2.80 -8.35
C VAL A 42 -0.17 1.77 -8.13
N ALA A 43 -0.46 0.66 -7.45
CA ALA A 43 0.49 -0.43 -7.28
C ALA A 43 0.90 -1.06 -8.63
N LEU A 44 -0.03 -1.18 -9.58
CA LEU A 44 0.29 -1.64 -10.95
C LEU A 44 1.20 -0.65 -11.70
N LYS A 45 1.10 0.66 -11.44
CA LYS A 45 1.96 1.67 -12.06
C LYS A 45 3.36 1.76 -11.44
N HIS A 46 3.53 1.38 -10.17
CA HIS A 46 4.78 1.52 -9.41
C HIS A 46 5.95 0.63 -9.89
N GLY A 47 5.66 -0.43 -10.65
CA GLY A 47 6.66 -1.42 -11.07
C GLY A 47 7.21 -2.28 -9.91
N GLY A 48 8.19 -3.15 -10.22
CA GLY A 48 8.88 -3.97 -9.22
C GLY A 48 7.98 -4.95 -8.45
N VAL A 49 8.27 -5.13 -7.16
CA VAL A 49 7.53 -6.05 -6.28
C VAL A 49 6.07 -5.62 -6.10
N LEU A 50 5.81 -4.31 -6.02
CA LEU A 50 4.44 -3.80 -5.88
C LEU A 50 3.57 -4.20 -7.09
N TRP A 51 4.12 -4.08 -8.30
CA TRP A 51 3.45 -4.55 -9.52
C TRP A 51 3.21 -6.06 -9.51
N GLN A 52 4.23 -6.85 -9.13
CA GLN A 52 4.08 -8.32 -9.09
C GLN A 52 2.95 -8.74 -8.12
N LEU A 53 2.91 -8.18 -6.93
CA LEU A 53 1.89 -8.51 -5.92
C LEU A 53 0.51 -7.96 -6.30
N ALA A 54 0.44 -6.85 -7.01
CA ALA A 54 -0.80 -6.31 -7.55
C ALA A 54 -1.36 -7.20 -8.68
N MET A 55 -0.50 -7.68 -9.58
CA MET A 55 -0.88 -8.60 -10.66
C MET A 55 -1.45 -9.92 -10.17
N GLU A 56 -1.04 -10.42 -8.99
CA GLU A 56 -1.64 -11.60 -8.37
C GLU A 56 -3.13 -11.42 -8.04
N GLU A 57 -3.59 -10.18 -7.90
CA GLU A 57 -4.93 -9.83 -7.42
C GLU A 57 -5.75 -9.03 -8.45
N ALA A 58 -5.10 -8.53 -9.51
CA ALA A 58 -5.73 -7.74 -10.56
C ALA A 58 -6.51 -8.62 -11.55
N PRO A 59 -7.73 -8.23 -11.95
CA PRO A 59 -8.40 -8.79 -13.12
C PRO A 59 -7.59 -8.52 -14.40
N GLU A 60 -7.61 -9.43 -15.37
CA GLU A 60 -6.88 -9.27 -16.64
C GLU A 60 -7.24 -7.98 -17.41
N ASP A 61 -8.46 -7.46 -17.24
CA ASP A 61 -8.98 -6.29 -17.96
C ASP A 61 -8.68 -4.92 -17.30
N PHE A 62 -8.00 -4.90 -16.16
CA PHE A 62 -7.95 -3.72 -15.28
C PHE A 62 -7.00 -2.61 -15.73
N VAL A 63 -6.04 -2.89 -16.61
CA VAL A 63 -4.93 -1.97 -16.95
C VAL A 63 -5.34 -0.83 -17.91
N THR A 64 -6.60 -0.79 -18.39
CA THR A 64 -7.01 0.07 -19.52
C THR A 64 -7.88 1.30 -19.20
N SER A 65 -8.32 1.48 -17.95
CA SER A 65 -9.13 2.66 -17.56
C SER A 65 -8.28 3.94 -17.31
N GLY A 66 -8.90 5.12 -17.30
CA GLY A 66 -8.23 6.41 -17.04
C GLY A 66 -8.03 6.72 -15.55
N PRO A 67 -7.32 7.80 -15.19
CA PRO A 67 -7.11 8.22 -13.80
C PRO A 67 -8.42 8.52 -13.05
N SER A 68 -8.46 8.18 -11.76
CA SER A 68 -9.59 8.42 -10.85
C SER A 68 -9.81 9.92 -10.64
N SER A 69 -11.07 10.30 -10.45
CA SER A 69 -11.45 11.68 -10.11
C SER A 69 -10.89 12.17 -8.77
N ARG A 70 -10.34 11.28 -7.92
CA ARG A 70 -9.78 11.63 -6.60
C ARG A 70 -8.27 11.87 -6.59
N VAL A 71 -7.63 11.88 -7.77
CA VAL A 71 -6.18 12.09 -7.90
C VAL A 71 -5.69 13.39 -7.23
N THR A 72 -6.54 14.42 -7.15
CA THR A 72 -6.26 15.70 -6.48
C THR A 72 -6.36 15.66 -4.95
N GLU A 73 -6.94 14.61 -4.36
CA GLU A 73 -7.10 14.45 -2.89
C GLU A 73 -6.00 13.60 -2.25
N VAL A 74 -5.52 12.58 -2.97
CA VAL A 74 -4.64 11.52 -2.44
C VAL A 74 -3.37 11.30 -3.28
N GLY A 75 -3.26 11.98 -4.42
CA GLY A 75 -2.11 11.89 -5.30
C GLY A 75 -0.94 12.81 -4.91
N GLY A 76 0.20 12.56 -5.53
CA GLY A 76 1.34 13.48 -5.51
C GLY A 76 1.14 14.61 -6.50
N CYS A 77 1.55 15.82 -6.11
CA CYS A 77 1.54 17.00 -6.96
C CYS A 77 2.96 17.29 -7.46
N TYR A 78 3.14 17.30 -8.77
CA TYR A 78 4.34 17.75 -9.44
C TYR A 78 4.08 19.13 -10.05
N LYS A 79 5.00 20.08 -9.81
CA LYS A 79 4.92 21.40 -10.46
C LYS A 79 5.83 21.41 -11.68
N THR A 80 5.28 21.77 -12.82
CA THR A 80 6.08 22.03 -14.03
C THR A 80 6.81 23.37 -13.91
N GLU A 81 7.84 23.58 -14.73
CA GLU A 81 8.57 24.86 -14.76
C GLU A 81 7.67 26.04 -15.18
N ASP A 82 6.60 25.77 -15.92
CA ASP A 82 5.57 26.75 -16.33
C ASP A 82 4.51 27.02 -15.24
N GLY A 83 4.57 26.30 -14.11
CA GLY A 83 3.68 26.49 -12.96
C GLY A 83 2.42 25.64 -12.96
N ASP A 84 2.27 24.70 -13.90
CA ASP A 84 1.14 23.76 -13.91
C ASP A 84 1.31 22.69 -12.82
N GLU A 85 0.20 22.33 -12.18
CA GLU A 85 0.15 21.28 -11.16
C GLU A 85 -0.35 19.96 -11.77
N LEU A 86 0.55 18.98 -11.89
CA LEU A 86 0.25 17.63 -12.33
C LEU A 86 0.02 16.74 -11.12
N TRP A 87 -1.20 16.20 -11.01
CA TRP A 87 -1.59 15.29 -9.94
C TRP A 87 -1.55 13.86 -10.47
N ASP A 88 -0.80 12.97 -9.81
CA ASP A 88 -0.82 11.53 -10.08
C ASP A 88 -1.12 10.75 -8.81
N GLU A 89 -1.87 9.66 -8.93
CA GLU A 89 -2.25 8.86 -7.78
C GLU A 89 -0.99 8.16 -7.22
N MET A 90 -0.74 8.30 -5.92
CA MET A 90 0.43 7.71 -5.26
C MET A 90 0.00 6.82 -4.09
N LEU A 91 0.75 5.73 -3.86
CA LEU A 91 0.60 4.95 -2.64
C LEU A 91 1.22 5.74 -1.49
N THR A 92 0.56 5.71 -0.34
CA THR A 92 1.20 6.19 0.89
C THR A 92 2.26 5.20 1.36
N ASP A 93 3.25 5.67 2.13
CA ASP A 93 4.27 4.79 2.72
C ASP A 93 3.66 3.64 3.51
N ASP A 94 2.59 3.91 4.28
CA ASP A 94 1.85 2.88 5.04
C ASP A 94 1.23 1.81 4.12
N GLN A 95 0.67 2.22 2.97
CA GLN A 95 0.11 1.28 1.99
C GLN A 95 1.20 0.43 1.35
N MET A 96 2.34 1.03 0.99
CA MET A 96 3.50 0.30 0.46
C MET A 96 4.04 -0.69 1.50
N GLU A 97 4.18 -0.28 2.76
CA GLU A 97 4.60 -1.13 3.87
C GLU A 97 3.64 -2.33 4.04
N VAL A 98 2.33 -2.10 4.01
CA VAL A 98 1.33 -3.16 4.09
C VAL A 98 1.40 -4.12 2.90
N ILE A 99 1.51 -3.60 1.67
CA ILE A 99 1.60 -4.44 0.46
C ILE A 99 2.85 -5.32 0.52
N CYS A 100 3.97 -4.78 0.99
CA CYS A 100 5.23 -5.49 1.16
C CYS A 100 5.26 -6.42 2.39
N GLY A 101 4.20 -6.46 3.21
CA GLY A 101 4.11 -7.32 4.38
C GLY A 101 4.96 -6.89 5.57
N VAL A 102 5.27 -5.60 5.67
CA VAL A 102 6.05 -5.03 6.77
C VAL A 102 5.30 -5.19 8.10
N TYR A 103 6.06 -5.50 9.16
CA TYR A 103 5.59 -5.47 10.54
C TYR A 103 6.67 -4.85 11.43
N LYS A 104 6.24 -4.16 12.50
CA LYS A 104 7.13 -3.50 13.46
C LYS A 104 7.32 -4.40 14.67
N VAL A 105 8.54 -4.48 15.19
CA VAL A 105 8.88 -5.25 16.39
C VAL A 105 9.44 -4.31 17.44
N GLU A 106 9.00 -4.46 18.69
CA GLU A 106 9.55 -3.71 19.83
C GLU A 106 11.07 -3.84 19.93
N ARG A 107 11.75 -2.70 19.95
CA ARG A 107 13.20 -2.66 20.18
C ARG A 107 13.48 -2.79 21.67
N ALA A 108 14.67 -3.30 21.98
CA ALA A 108 15.08 -3.58 23.35
C ALA A 108 15.19 -2.36 24.28
N GLU A 109 15.06 -1.13 23.76
CA GLU A 109 15.38 0.12 24.47
C GLU A 109 14.14 0.96 24.81
N ASP A 110 12.94 0.52 24.44
CA ASP A 110 11.68 1.24 24.68
C ASP A 110 10.96 0.80 25.99
N ALA A 111 11.68 0.16 26.91
CA ALA A 111 11.22 -0.08 28.27
C ALA A 111 11.92 0.89 29.22
N SER A 112 11.34 2.09 29.36
CA SER A 112 11.72 3.06 30.39
C SER A 112 10.63 3.24 31.42
#